data_AF-A0A8T5M6E1-F1
#
_entry.id   AF-A0A8T5M6E1-F1
#
_cell.length_a   1.000
_cell.length_b   1.000
_cell.length_c   1.000
_cell.angle_alpha   90.00
_cell.angle_beta   90.00
_cell.angle_gamma   90.00
#
_symmetry.space_group_name_H-M   'P 1'
#
loop_
_entity.id
_entity.type
_entity.pdbx_description
1 polymer ?
#
loop_
_entity_poly.entity_id
_entity_poly.type
_entity_poly.pdbx_seq_one_letter_code
_entity_poly.pdbx_strand_id
1 'polypeptide(L)' 'MGIIKIQAYECERCSHIWPSRKKQIPIVCPKCKSPYWNIKKKGGKNAKK' A
#
# COMPACT_ATOMS: atom_id res chain seq x y z
N MET A 1 -9.57 -6.96 27.26
CA MET A 1 -9.80 -6.15 26.04
C MET A 1 -8.77 -6.56 25.00
N GLY A 2 -9.19 -7.20 23.91
CA GLY A 2 -8.27 -7.75 22.91
C GLY A 2 -7.89 -6.70 21.86
N ILE A 3 -6.60 -6.49 21.64
CA ILE A 3 -6.09 -5.71 20.51
C ILE A 3 -6.08 -6.58 19.24
N ILE A 4 -6.76 -6.16 18.18
CA ILE A 4 -6.76 -6.88 16.89
C ILE A 4 -5.80 -6.15 15.95
N LYS A 5 -4.71 -6.83 15.55
CA LYS A 5 -3.77 -6.32 14.55
C LYS A 5 -4.27 -6.69 13.16
N ILE A 6 -4.50 -5.68 12.32
CA ILE A 6 -4.99 -5.85 10.94
C ILE A 6 -3.88 -5.42 9.98
N GLN A 7 -3.67 -6.19 8.91
CA GLN A 7 -2.76 -5.80 7.84
C GLN A 7 -3.41 -4.73 6.97
N ALA A 8 -2.79 -3.56 6.85
CA ALA A 8 -3.21 -2.52 5.92
C ALA A 8 -2.19 -2.36 4.80
N TYR A 9 -2.67 -1.99 3.62
CA TYR A 9 -1.85 -1.67 2.46
C TYR A 9 -1.97 -0.19 2.15
N GLU A 10 -0.85 0.42 1.77
CA GLU A 10 -0.78 1.81 1.32
C GLU A 10 -0.42 1.83 -0.17
N CYS A 11 -1.13 2.65 -0.95
CA CYS A 11 -0.80 2.87 -2.35
C CYS A 11 0.21 4.01 -2.51
N GLU A 12 1.38 3.70 -3.07
CA GLU A 12 2.45 4.66 -3.36
C GLU A 12 2.08 5.69 -4.46
N ARG A 13 0.93 5.53 -5.12
CA ARG A 13 0.46 6.43 -6.20
C ARG A 13 -0.52 7.49 -5.72
N CYS A 14 -1.42 7.13 -4.81
CA CYS A 14 -2.50 8.00 -4.35
C CYS A 14 -2.56 8.12 -2.82
N SER A 15 -1.58 7.54 -2.12
CA SER A 15 -1.45 7.49 -0.65
C SER A 15 -2.70 7.02 0.07
N HIS A 16 -3.50 6.18 -0.60
CA HIS A 16 -4.68 5.59 0.01
C HIS A 16 -4.26 4.40 0.86
N ILE A 17 -4.74 4.35 2.10
CA ILE A 17 -4.52 3.23 3.02
C ILE A 17 -5.82 2.45 3.10
N TRP A 18 -5.76 1.13 2.91
CA TRP A 18 -6.91 0.25 3.08
C TRP A 18 -6.57 -1.02 3.87
N PRO A 19 -7.44 -1.47 4.77
CA PRO A 19 -7.26 -2.72 5.50
C PRO A 19 -7.51 -3.91 4.58
N SER A 20 -6.60 -4.88 4.58
CA SER A 20 -6.82 -6.14 3.91
C SER A 20 -7.64 -7.07 4.79
N ARG A 21 -8.83 -7.43 4.32
CA ARG A 21 -9.71 -8.40 4.99
C ARG A 21 -9.31 -9.85 4.69
N LYS A 22 -8.51 -10.07 3.64
CA LYS A 22 -8.06 -11.38 3.20
C LYS A 22 -6.54 -11.44 3.27
N LYS A 23 -6.00 -12.65 3.42
CA LYS A 23 -4.56 -12.93 3.37
C LYS A 23 -3.94 -12.74 1.97
N GLN A 24 -4.76 -12.39 0.98
CA GLN A 24 -4.32 -12.15 -0.39
C GLN A 24 -3.91 -10.69 -0.57
N ILE A 25 -2.80 -10.50 -1.27
CA ILE A 25 -2.27 -9.19 -1.61
C ILE A 25 -3.14 -8.61 -2.74
N PRO A 26 -3.64 -7.37 -2.61
CA PRO A 26 -4.43 -6.76 -3.67
C PRO A 26 -3.59 -6.60 -4.93
N ILE A 27 -4.17 -6.92 -6.09
CA ILE A 27 -3.48 -6.79 -7.37
C ILE A 27 -3.54 -5.32 -7.84
N VAL A 28 -4.56 -4.58 -7.41
CA VAL A 28 -4.83 -3.19 -7.79
C VAL A 28 -5.24 -2.36 -6.57
N CYS A 29 -4.93 -1.06 -6.58
CA CYS A 29 -5.45 -0.13 -5.57
C CYS A 29 -6.96 0.08 -5.74
N PRO A 30 -7.78 0.01 -4.68
CA PRO A 30 -9.23 0.19 -4.78
C PRO A 30 -9.65 1.63 -5.16
N LYS A 31 -8.81 2.63 -4.86
CA LYS A 31 -9.10 4.05 -5.12
C LYS A 31 -8.75 4.47 -6.56
N CYS A 32 -7.50 4.26 -6.97
CA CYS A 32 -7.01 4.71 -8.28
C CYS A 32 -6.99 3.59 -9.35
N LYS A 33 -7.38 2.36 -8.99
CA LYS A 33 -7.35 1.16 -9.86
C LYS A 33 -5.98 0.85 -10.45
N SER A 34 -4.92 1.40 -9.86
CA SER A 34 -3.56 1.20 -10.33
C SER A 34 -3.04 -0.18 -9.90
N PRO A 35 -2.57 -1.03 -10.83
CA PRO A 35 -1.90 -2.29 -10.49
C PRO A 35 -0.55 -2.06 -9.79
N TYR A 36 0.09 -0.93 -10.07
CA TYR A 36 1.41 -0.58 -9.51
C TYR A 36 1.32 0.14 -8.17
N TRP A 37 0.39 -0.26 -7.31
CA TRP A 37 0.16 0.41 -6.03
C TRP A 37 1.29 0.16 -5.02
N ASN A 38 1.96 -1.00 -5.11
CA ASN A 38 3.10 -1.38 -4.27
C ASN A 38 4.46 -1.06 -4.91
N ILE A 39 4.47 -0.47 -6.11
CA ILE A 39 5.70 -0.16 -6.82
C ILE A 39 6.04 1.29 -6.57
N LYS A 40 7.07 1.50 -5.75
CA LYS A 40 7.72 2.82 -5.65
C LYS A 40 8.29 3.17 -7.01
N LYS A 41 8.07 4.40 -7.49
CA LYS A 41 8.68 4.86 -8.75
C LYS A 41 10.20 4.65 -8.64
N LYS A 42 10.79 3.82 -9.51
CA LYS A 42 12.26 3.73 -9.65
C LYS A 42 12.76 5.05 -10.24
N GLY A 43 13.04 6.03 -9.39
CA GLY A 43 13.54 7.33 -9.81
C GLY A 43 13.69 8.29 -8.64
N GLY A 44 14.87 8.30 -8.01
CA GLY A 44 15.25 9.34 -7.06
C GLY A 44 16.27 8.88 -6.02
N LYS A 45 17.56 8.92 -6.38
CA LYS A 45 18.68 8.78 -5.44
C LYS A 45 18.60 9.90 -4.39
N ASN A 46 18.30 9.61 -3.13
CA ASN A 46 18.88 10.29 -1.95
C ASN A 46 18.36 9.70 -0.63
N ALA A 47 19.14 8.79 -0.05
CA ALA A 47 19.22 8.70 1.40
C ALA A 47 20.29 9.71 1.84
N LYS A 48 19.88 10.93 2.17
CA LYS A 48 20.68 11.88 2.96
C LYS A 48 19.75 12.57 3.95
N LYS A 49 19.84 12.18 5.22
CA LYS A 49 20.29 13.07 6.30
C LYS A 49 20.69 12.23 7.50
#